data_AF-A0A3S3AS13-F1
#
_entry.id   AF-A0A3S3AS13-F1
#
_cell.length_a   1.000
_cell.length_b   1.000
_cell.length_c   1.000
_cell.angle_alpha   90.00
_cell.angle_beta   90.00
_cell.angle_gamma   90.00
#
_symmetry.space_group_name_H-M   'P 1'
#
loop_
_entity.id
_entity.type
_entity.pdbx_description
1 polymer ?
#
loop_
_entity_poly.entity_id
_entity_poly.type
_entity_poly.pdbx_seq_one_letter_code
_entity_poly.pdbx_strand_id
1 'polypeptide(L)' 'SNTERADALAPWLEYYNTRRRHSALGGLPPISRLQPT' A
#
# COMPACT_ATOMS: atom_id res chain seq x y z
N SER A 1 0.97 -1.67 -22.63
CA SER A 1 -0.43 -2.15 -22.67
C SER A 1 -1.13 -1.90 -21.34
N ASN A 2 -2.46 -1.85 -21.29
CA ASN A 2 -3.18 -1.87 -20.00
C ASN A 2 -2.94 -3.16 -19.23
N THR A 3 -2.66 -4.27 -19.92
CA THR A 3 -2.31 -5.57 -19.32
C THR A 3 -1.10 -5.47 -18.41
N GLU A 4 0.01 -4.91 -18.89
CA GLU A 4 1.26 -4.77 -18.11
C GLU A 4 1.06 -3.92 -16.84
N ARG A 5 0.20 -2.89 -16.91
CA ARG A 5 -0.13 -2.06 -15.74
C ARG A 5 -0.96 -2.82 -14.72
N ALA A 6 -1.89 -3.65 -15.18
CA ALA A 6 -2.71 -4.50 -14.32
C ALA A 6 -1.84 -5.53 -13.59
N ASP A 7 -0.91 -6.17 -14.31
CA ASP A 7 0.01 -7.16 -13.73
C ASP A 7 0.94 -6.53 -12.67
N ALA A 8 1.39 -5.30 -12.91
CA ALA A 8 2.21 -4.56 -11.94
C ALA A 8 1.43 -4.02 -10.74
N LEU A 9 0.09 -3.91 -10.82
CA LEU A 9 -0.73 -3.27 -9.79
C LEU A 9 -0.81 -4.10 -8.51
N ALA A 10 -0.98 -5.42 -8.63
CA ALA A 10 -1.11 -6.30 -7.47
C ALA A 10 0.10 -6.21 -6.51
N PRO A 11 1.36 -6.42 -6.97
CA PRO A 11 2.52 -6.28 -6.08
C PRO A 11 2.71 -4.85 -5.56
N TRP A 12 2.31 -3.84 -6.33
CA TRP A 12 2.39 -2.44 -5.89
C TRP A 12 1.41 -2.13 -4.75
N LEU A 13 0.18 -2.64 -4.80
CA LEU A 13 -0.82 -2.44 -3.74
C LEU A 13 -0.37 -3.05 -2.42
N GLU A 14 0.23 -4.24 -2.43
CA GLU A 14 0.76 -4.86 -1.22
C GLU A 14 1.85 -3.98 -0.59
N TYR A 15 2.84 -3.55 -1.39
CA TYR A 15 3.90 -2.67 -0.93
C TYR A 15 3.36 -1.35 -0.37
N TYR A 16 2.43 -0.72 -1.09
CA TYR A 16 1.85 0.56 -0.69
C TYR A 16 1.12 0.44 0.64
N ASN A 17 0.25 -0.57 0.78
CA ASN A 17 -0.62 -0.69 1.95
C ASN A 17 0.13 -1.18 3.19
N THR A 18 1.19 -1.99 3.02
CA THR A 18 1.83 -2.70 4.15
C THR A 18 3.23 -2.19 4.51
N ARG A 19 3.95 -1.54 3.58
CA ARG A 19 5.37 -1.17 3.77
C ARG A 19 5.69 0.31 3.56
N ARG A 20 5.00 0.98 2.65
CA ARG A 20 5.31 2.38 2.31
C ARG A 20 5.05 3.31 3.50
N ARG A 21 6.08 4.03 3.93
CA ARG A 21 5.96 5.01 5.03
C ARG A 21 5.25 6.29 4.58
N HIS A 22 4.33 6.77 5.40
CA HIS A 22 3.63 8.05 5.16
C HIS A 22 3.91 9.05 6.29
N SER A 23 4.34 10.27 5.94
CA SER A 23 4.64 11.34 6.90
C SER A 23 3.43 11.72 7.76
N ALA A 24 2.23 11.77 7.17
CA ALA A 24 0.98 12.02 7.86
C ALA A 24 0.61 10.94 8.90
N LEU A 25 1.23 9.76 8.83
CA LEU A 25 1.06 8.66 9.77
C LEU A 25 2.27 8.49 10.69
N GLY A 26 3.11 9.51 10.84
CA GLY A 26 4.33 9.41 11.65
C GLY A 26 5.35 8.42 11.07
N GLY A 27 5.33 8.21 9.75
CA GLY A 27 6.18 7.23 9.07
C GLY A 27 5.65 5.80 9.11
N LEU A 28 4.42 5.57 9.54
CA LEU A 28 3.76 4.27 9.48
C LEU A 28 3.11 4.00 8.10
N PRO A 29 2.90 2.72 7.74
CA PRO A 29 2.17 2.35 6.54
C PRO A 29 0.66 2.56 6.66
N PRO A 30 -0.09 2.63 5.54
CA PRO A 30 -1.54 2.86 5.55
C PRO A 30 -2.33 1.86 6.39
N ILE A 31 -1.91 0.58 6.41
CA ILE A 31 -2.58 -0.48 7.18
C ILE A 31 -2.61 -0.19 8.69
N SER A 32 -1.69 0.62 9.21
CA SER A 32 -1.67 1.01 10.64
C SER A 32 -2.88 1.84 11.08
N ARG A 33 -3.73 2.29 10.15
CA ARG A 33 -4.99 2.99 10.47
C ARG A 33 -6.15 2.06 10.81
N LEU A 34 -6.05 0.77 10.47
CA LEU A 34 -7.13 -0.18 10.66
C LEU A 34 -7.30 -0.49 12.16
N GLN A 35 -8.55 -0.52 12.61
CA GLN A 35 -8.88 -1.00 13.95
C GLN A 35 -8.99 -2.54 13.92
N PRO A 36 -8.64 -3.24 15.01
CA PRO A 36 -8.97 -4.65 15.18
C PRO A 36 -10.50 -4.85 15.06
N THR A 37 -10.91 -5.97 14.45
CA THR A 37 -12.31 -6.39 14.35
C THR A 37 -12.74 -7.20 15.57
#